data_AF-A0A9E7GMM1-F1
#
_entry.id   AF-A0A9E7GMM1-F1
#
_cell.length_a   1.000
_cell.length_b   1.000
_cell.length_c   1.000
_cell.angle_alpha   90.00
_cell.angle_beta   90.00
_cell.angle_gamma   90.00
#
_symmetry.space_group_name_H-M   'P 1'
#
loop_
_entity.id
_entity.type
_entity.pdbx_description
1 polymer ?
#
loop_
_entity_poly.entity_id
_entity_poly.type
_entity_poly.pdbx_seq_one_letter_code
_entity_poly.pdbx_strand_id
1 'polypeptide(L)'
;MVPSIGEHEVRCLKRNLLVEALAKELPDGTIRYSSKVVSVEEAGTVKLLHLADGSALRAKVLIGCDGVNSVVAKWLGLKVPAFSGRYAARGIAAFPDGHAINPEFAQHFGTGYRSGMLPCDKKSVYWFFTWTSDGEDKEMRKDAARVREFVLSKMKTAKVPEEVIHVIERSELSGVASSPLRYRSPLNLLWGDISRGNVCVTGDAFHPMTPDLGEGGCAALEDGVVLAKCLAQALIGAGQERSEEHERRRIEAALQKYANARRWRNLDLVVTSFVVGIIQEGGSWAMNMMRDEVLSGLLAKKLLSEADFECGNL
;
A
#
# COMPACT_ATOMS: atom_id res chain seq x y z
N MET A 1 19.47 -29.87 6.63
CA MET A 1 18.92 -29.22 7.84
C MET A 1 18.37 -27.89 7.38
N VAL A 2 17.05 -27.81 7.19
CA VAL A 2 16.37 -26.55 6.84
C VAL A 2 16.41 -25.69 8.11
N PRO A 3 16.92 -24.46 8.09
CA PRO A 3 16.89 -23.61 9.27
C PRO A 3 15.42 -23.44 9.71
N SER A 4 15.14 -23.60 11.00
CA SER A 4 13.82 -23.30 11.55
C SER A 4 13.49 -21.84 11.23
N ILE A 5 12.40 -21.63 10.50
CA ILE A 5 11.82 -20.31 10.24
C ILE A 5 11.38 -19.75 11.61
N GLY A 6 11.85 -18.56 11.98
CA GLY A 6 11.55 -17.91 13.26
C GLY A 6 10.08 -17.46 13.41
N GLU A 7 9.79 -16.73 14.50
CA GLU A 7 8.48 -16.26 15.03
C GLU A 7 7.67 -15.29 14.12
N HIS A 8 7.90 -15.27 12.81
CA HIS A 8 7.24 -14.34 11.88
C HIS A 8 5.98 -14.97 11.26
N GLU A 9 4.82 -14.34 11.47
CA GLU A 9 3.52 -14.77 10.91
C GLU A 9 3.03 -13.77 9.85
N VAL A 10 2.61 -14.28 8.68
CA VAL A 10 1.92 -13.47 7.66
C VAL A 10 0.42 -13.67 7.79
N ARG A 11 -0.32 -12.58 7.99
CA ARG A 11 -1.79 -12.62 8.08
C ARG A 11 -2.45 -11.86 6.94
N CYS A 12 -3.29 -12.54 6.17
CA CYS A 12 -4.18 -11.88 5.23
C CYS A 12 -5.44 -11.41 5.96
N LEU A 13 -5.83 -10.14 5.77
CA LEU A 13 -7.03 -9.58 6.36
C LEU A 13 -7.90 -8.93 5.29
N LYS A 14 -9.23 -9.00 5.48
CA LYS A 14 -10.16 -8.19 4.68
C LYS A 14 -9.97 -6.72 5.04
N ARG A 15 -9.63 -5.90 4.03
CA ARG A 15 -9.33 -4.48 4.22
C ARG A 15 -10.43 -3.71 4.96
N ASN A 16 -11.70 -3.97 4.66
CA ASN A 16 -12.82 -3.29 5.31
C ASN A 16 -12.87 -3.59 6.80
N LEU A 17 -12.66 -4.86 7.21
CA LEU A 17 -12.66 -5.25 8.63
C LEU A 17 -11.53 -4.57 9.40
N LEU A 18 -10.33 -4.49 8.82
CA LEU A 18 -9.21 -3.79 9.45
C LEU A 18 -9.51 -2.29 9.63
N VAL A 19 -10.02 -1.64 8.58
CA VAL A 19 -10.36 -0.20 8.64
C VAL A 19 -11.50 0.06 9.63
N GLU A 20 -12.53 -0.79 9.65
CA GLU A 20 -13.65 -0.70 10.60
C GLU A 20 -13.17 -0.90 12.04
N ALA A 21 -12.27 -1.85 12.30
CA ALA A 21 -11.70 -2.07 13.62
C ALA A 21 -10.92 -0.82 14.09
N LEU A 22 -10.03 -0.27 13.25
CA LEU A 22 -9.28 0.94 13.58
C LEU A 22 -10.20 2.16 13.80
N ALA A 23 -11.26 2.30 13.01
CA ALA A 23 -12.22 3.40 13.14
C ALA A 23 -13.00 3.33 14.47
N LYS A 24 -13.34 2.12 14.94
CA LYS A 24 -14.09 1.91 16.20
C LYS A 24 -13.29 2.26 17.44
N GLU A 25 -11.95 2.27 17.36
CA GLU A 25 -11.07 2.66 18.47
C GLU A 25 -10.94 4.19 18.61
N LEU A 26 -11.50 4.97 17.68
CA LEU A 26 -11.45 6.43 17.75
C LEU A 26 -12.62 6.99 18.59
N PRO A 27 -12.41 8.09 19.35
CA PRO A 27 -13.49 8.78 20.03
C PRO A 27 -14.61 9.21 19.08
N ASP A 28 -15.85 9.20 19.57
CA ASP A 28 -17.00 9.68 18.81
C ASP A 28 -16.77 11.11 18.27
N GLY A 29 -17.17 11.32 17.02
CA GLY A 29 -16.99 12.61 16.33
C GLY A 29 -15.61 12.83 15.70
N THR A 30 -14.65 11.90 15.86
CA THR A 30 -13.34 12.01 15.21
C THR A 30 -13.43 11.93 13.68
N ILE A 31 -14.30 11.06 13.14
CA ILE A 31 -14.46 10.86 11.70
C ILE A 31 -15.62 11.71 11.18
N ARG A 32 -15.34 12.54 10.18
CA ARG A 32 -16.36 13.27 9.41
C ARG A 32 -16.45 12.73 7.99
N TYR A 33 -17.51 11.98 7.70
CA TYR A 33 -17.78 11.43 6.37
C TYR A 33 -18.23 12.52 5.38
N SER A 34 -18.32 12.15 4.09
CA SER A 34 -18.77 13.02 3.00
C SER A 34 -18.00 14.35 2.87
N SER A 35 -16.77 14.40 3.40
CA SER A 35 -15.95 15.61 3.49
C SER A 35 -14.74 15.53 2.56
N LYS A 36 -14.98 15.34 1.26
CA LYS A 36 -13.93 15.18 0.26
C LYS A 36 -13.18 16.50 0.07
N VAL A 37 -11.91 16.56 0.48
CA VAL A 37 -11.01 17.68 0.18
C VAL A 37 -10.70 17.71 -1.32
N VAL A 38 -10.82 18.89 -1.94
CA VAL A 38 -10.56 19.09 -3.38
C VAL A 38 -9.41 20.04 -3.65
N SER A 39 -9.10 20.95 -2.72
CA SER A 39 -7.92 21.79 -2.76
C SER A 39 -7.47 22.22 -1.37
N VAL A 40 -6.20 22.60 -1.28
CA VAL A 40 -5.56 23.10 -0.06
C VAL A 40 -4.98 24.47 -0.37
N GLU A 41 -5.23 25.43 0.51
CA GLU A 41 -4.74 26.80 0.41
C GLU A 41 -4.00 27.18 1.69
N GLU A 42 -2.96 28.01 1.55
CA GLU A 42 -2.23 28.57 2.67
C GLU A 42 -2.93 29.84 3.16
N ALA A 43 -3.34 29.87 4.43
CA ALA A 43 -4.07 30.99 5.02
C ALA A 43 -3.38 31.42 6.33
N GLY A 44 -2.29 32.16 6.19
CA GLY A 44 -1.46 32.57 7.34
C GLY A 44 -0.85 31.35 8.04
N THR A 45 -1.19 31.16 9.32
CA THR A 45 -0.67 30.05 10.14
C THR A 45 -1.43 28.74 9.99
N VAL A 46 -2.57 28.75 9.30
CA VAL A 46 -3.42 27.56 9.09
C VAL A 46 -3.50 27.17 7.62
N LYS A 47 -3.96 25.95 7.35
CA LYS A 47 -4.34 25.48 6.02
C LYS A 47 -5.85 25.52 5.88
N LEU A 48 -6.32 26.09 4.79
CA LEU A 48 -7.73 26.09 4.41
C LEU A 48 -7.97 24.94 3.44
N LEU A 49 -8.82 23.99 3.84
CA LEU A 49 -9.21 22.83 3.05
C LEU A 49 -10.55 23.12 2.41
N HIS A 50 -10.59 23.23 1.08
CA HIS A 50 -11.85 23.39 0.36
C HIS A 50 -12.44 22.00 0.10
N LEU A 51 -13.71 21.82 0.44
CA LEU A 51 -14.44 20.56 0.30
C LEU A 51 -15.29 20.55 -0.97
N ALA A 52 -15.61 19.35 -1.46
CA ALA A 52 -16.40 19.14 -2.67
C ALA A 52 -17.84 19.68 -2.56
N ASP A 53 -18.36 19.87 -1.35
CA ASP A 53 -19.68 20.46 -1.09
C ASP A 53 -19.65 22.01 -1.06
N GLY A 54 -18.49 22.62 -1.30
CA GLY A 54 -18.28 24.07 -1.27
C GLY A 54 -17.97 24.64 0.11
N SER A 55 -18.04 23.85 1.17
CA SER A 55 -17.62 24.26 2.50
C SER A 55 -16.09 24.24 2.66
N ALA A 56 -15.57 24.83 3.74
CA ALA A 56 -14.14 24.84 4.02
C ALA A 56 -13.83 24.50 5.48
N LEU A 57 -12.69 23.83 5.70
CA LEU A 57 -12.16 23.51 7.02
C LEU A 57 -10.82 24.20 7.25
N ARG A 58 -10.55 24.58 8.50
CA ARG A 58 -9.25 25.16 8.90
C ARG A 58 -8.47 24.14 9.70
N ALA A 59 -7.20 23.95 9.34
CA ALA A 59 -6.31 23.01 10.00
C ALA A 59 -5.01 23.69 10.45
N LYS A 60 -4.66 23.55 11.73
CA LYS A 60 -3.35 23.96 12.26
C LYS A 60 -2.24 22.98 11.89
N VAL A 61 -2.58 21.72 11.63
CA VAL A 61 -1.69 20.66 11.15
C VAL A 61 -2.47 19.85 10.14
N LEU A 62 -1.86 19.55 8.99
CA LEU A 62 -2.49 18.76 7.92
C LEU A 62 -1.66 17.53 7.61
N ILE A 63 -2.25 16.35 7.76
CA ILE A 63 -1.63 15.07 7.38
C ILE A 63 -2.42 14.51 6.19
N GLY A 64 -1.78 14.42 5.04
CA GLY A 64 -2.34 13.85 3.82
C GLY A 64 -2.27 12.32 3.82
N CYS A 65 -3.41 11.68 4.09
CA CYS A 65 -3.61 10.23 4.00
C CYS A 65 -4.56 9.85 2.84
N ASP A 66 -4.66 10.71 1.83
CA ASP A 66 -5.68 10.69 0.76
C ASP A 66 -5.29 9.87 -0.48
N GLY A 67 -4.31 8.97 -0.30
CA GLY A 67 -3.98 7.90 -1.23
C GLY A 67 -3.28 8.34 -2.53
N VAL A 68 -3.24 7.43 -3.51
CA VAL A 68 -2.45 7.58 -4.75
C VAL A 68 -2.77 8.83 -5.58
N ASN A 69 -3.97 9.41 -5.43
CA ASN A 69 -4.41 10.63 -6.12
C ASN A 69 -4.43 11.85 -5.19
N SER A 70 -3.54 11.87 -4.19
CA SER A 70 -3.54 12.84 -3.10
C SER A 70 -3.49 14.30 -3.56
N VAL A 71 -4.47 15.07 -3.07
CA VAL A 71 -4.54 16.53 -3.18
C VAL A 71 -3.45 17.17 -2.32
N VAL A 72 -3.17 16.61 -1.14
CA VAL A 72 -2.13 17.13 -0.23
C VAL A 72 -0.72 16.93 -0.79
N ALA A 73 -0.45 15.77 -1.39
CA ALA A 73 0.80 15.50 -2.09
C ALA A 73 0.99 16.47 -3.26
N LYS A 74 -0.07 16.72 -4.04
CA LYS A 74 -0.03 17.72 -5.11
C LYS A 74 0.28 19.12 -4.57
N TRP A 75 -0.30 19.51 -3.43
CA TRP A 75 0.00 20.79 -2.77
C TRP A 75 1.46 20.90 -2.31
N LEU A 76 2.05 19.79 -1.84
CA LEU A 76 3.49 19.68 -1.54
C LEU A 76 4.38 19.69 -2.79
N GLY A 77 3.82 19.72 -4.00
CA GLY A 77 4.59 19.70 -5.24
C GLY A 77 5.06 18.30 -5.65
N LEU A 78 4.59 17.25 -4.99
CA LEU A 78 4.89 15.88 -5.36
C LEU A 78 4.25 15.53 -6.71
N LYS A 79 5.06 15.04 -7.66
CA LYS A 79 4.58 14.64 -8.99
C LYS A 79 3.56 13.51 -8.92
N VAL A 80 2.69 13.41 -9.94
CA VAL A 80 1.70 12.32 -10.02
C VAL A 80 2.43 10.96 -10.10
N PRO A 81 1.94 9.91 -9.41
CA PRO A 81 2.49 8.56 -9.53
C PRO A 81 2.49 8.04 -10.97
N ALA A 82 3.57 7.37 -11.36
CA ALA A 82 3.73 6.78 -12.68
C ALA A 82 2.93 5.48 -12.78
N PHE A 83 2.42 5.21 -13.97
CA PHE A 83 1.89 3.88 -14.31
C PHE A 83 3.05 2.91 -14.51
N SER A 84 2.97 1.71 -13.93
CA SER A 84 4.07 0.73 -13.99
C SER A 84 4.11 -0.08 -15.28
N GLY A 85 3.10 0.06 -16.16
CA GLY A 85 2.90 -0.84 -17.32
C GLY A 85 2.07 -2.08 -16.98
N ARG A 86 1.74 -2.30 -15.71
CA ARG A 86 1.09 -3.52 -15.21
C ARG A 86 -0.28 -3.25 -14.60
N TYR A 87 -1.14 -4.26 -14.63
CA TYR A 87 -2.43 -4.27 -13.95
C TYR A 87 -2.47 -5.37 -12.90
N ALA A 88 -3.41 -5.24 -11.96
CA ALA A 88 -3.74 -6.27 -11.00
C ALA A 88 -5.25 -6.52 -10.99
N ALA A 89 -5.62 -7.79 -11.03
CA ALA A 89 -6.94 -8.31 -10.69
C ALA A 89 -6.84 -8.95 -9.32
N ARG A 90 -7.91 -8.84 -8.55
CA ARG A 90 -8.02 -9.42 -7.21
C ARG A 90 -9.44 -9.84 -6.95
N GLY A 91 -9.60 -10.84 -6.09
CA GLY A 91 -10.91 -11.32 -5.66
C GLY A 91 -10.85 -12.01 -4.31
N ILE A 92 -12.03 -12.27 -3.77
CA ILE A 92 -12.22 -13.07 -2.56
C ILE A 92 -13.19 -14.19 -2.87
N ALA A 93 -12.78 -15.41 -2.57
CA ALA A 93 -13.61 -16.60 -2.65
C ALA A 93 -14.29 -16.86 -1.31
N ALA A 94 -15.59 -17.21 -1.36
CA ALA A 94 -16.36 -17.56 -0.18
C ALA A 94 -16.49 -19.09 -0.04
N PHE A 95 -16.21 -19.57 1.18
CA PHE A 95 -16.35 -20.96 1.62
C PHE A 95 -17.23 -20.99 2.87
N PRO A 96 -18.58 -20.95 2.72
CA PRO A 96 -19.49 -20.89 3.87
C PRO A 96 -19.31 -22.03 4.88
N ASP A 97 -18.99 -23.22 4.38
CA ASP A 97 -18.74 -24.44 5.15
C ASP A 97 -17.27 -24.60 5.59
N GLY A 98 -16.42 -23.64 5.23
CA GLY A 98 -14.98 -23.66 5.46
C GLY A 98 -14.18 -24.26 4.32
N HIS A 99 -12.85 -24.11 4.38
CA HIS A 99 -11.91 -24.69 3.42
C HIS A 99 -10.75 -25.40 4.13
N ALA A 100 -10.09 -26.32 3.42
CA ALA A 100 -8.91 -27.04 3.89
C ALA A 100 -7.58 -26.47 3.37
N ILE A 101 -7.61 -25.30 2.71
CA ILE A 101 -6.41 -24.64 2.16
C ILE A 101 -5.48 -24.24 3.30
N ASN A 102 -4.20 -24.63 3.20
CA ASN A 102 -3.16 -24.29 4.17
C ASN A 102 -2.93 -22.77 4.23
N PRO A 103 -2.54 -22.21 5.38
CA PRO A 103 -2.24 -20.78 5.53
C PRO A 103 -0.88 -20.38 4.93
N GLU A 104 -0.41 -21.11 3.92
CA GLU A 104 0.83 -20.83 3.22
C GLU A 104 0.57 -19.89 2.04
N PHE A 105 1.52 -18.99 1.78
CA PHE A 105 1.41 -18.09 0.64
C PHE A 105 1.83 -18.78 -0.66
N ALA A 106 0.85 -19.25 -1.43
CA ALA A 106 1.09 -19.86 -2.72
C ALA A 106 1.23 -18.79 -3.81
N GLN A 107 2.31 -18.84 -4.58
CA GLN A 107 2.56 -17.93 -5.71
C GLN A 107 2.92 -18.70 -6.98
N HIS A 108 2.44 -18.20 -8.12
CA HIS A 108 2.76 -18.66 -9.46
C HIS A 108 3.17 -17.45 -10.30
N PHE A 109 4.31 -17.50 -10.99
CA PHE A 109 4.79 -16.35 -11.75
C PHE A 109 5.70 -16.75 -12.92
N GLY A 110 5.91 -15.80 -13.83
CA GLY A 110 6.69 -15.94 -15.05
C GLY A 110 5.82 -15.81 -16.29
N THR A 111 6.45 -15.68 -17.47
CA THR A 111 5.72 -15.57 -18.76
C THR A 111 4.65 -14.46 -18.78
N GLY A 112 4.94 -13.30 -18.17
CA GLY A 112 4.11 -12.10 -18.24
C GLY A 112 3.03 -11.97 -17.16
N TYR A 113 3.05 -12.82 -16.12
CA TYR A 113 2.12 -12.72 -15.00
C TYR A 113 2.72 -13.08 -13.64
N ARG A 114 2.06 -12.64 -12.56
CA ARG A 114 2.19 -13.16 -11.19
C ARG A 114 0.80 -13.43 -10.65
N SER A 115 0.63 -14.51 -9.92
CA SER A 115 -0.60 -14.86 -9.24
C SER A 115 -0.29 -15.44 -7.88
N GLY A 116 -1.25 -15.39 -6.97
CA GLY A 116 -1.16 -16.07 -5.71
C GLY A 116 -2.48 -16.03 -4.97
N MET A 117 -2.56 -16.84 -3.92
CA MET A 117 -3.70 -16.90 -3.03
C MET A 117 -3.26 -17.07 -1.59
N LEU A 118 -4.07 -16.56 -0.66
CA LEU A 118 -3.84 -16.64 0.77
C LEU A 118 -5.17 -16.67 1.52
N PRO A 119 -5.39 -17.61 2.46
CA PRO A 119 -6.56 -17.58 3.34
C PRO A 119 -6.62 -16.29 4.17
N CYS A 120 -7.77 -15.63 4.20
CA CYS A 120 -8.04 -14.50 5.11
C CYS A 120 -8.58 -14.98 6.46
N ASP A 121 -9.45 -15.98 6.41
CA ASP A 121 -10.09 -16.61 7.56
C ASP A 121 -10.53 -18.03 7.16
N LYS A 122 -11.14 -18.79 8.07
CA LYS A 122 -11.59 -20.17 7.78
C LYS A 122 -12.57 -20.30 6.62
N LYS A 123 -13.19 -19.19 6.18
CA LYS A 123 -14.30 -19.15 5.22
C LYS A 123 -14.01 -18.29 4.01
N SER A 124 -12.82 -17.71 3.88
CA SER A 124 -12.52 -16.84 2.77
C SER A 124 -11.06 -16.82 2.39
N VAL A 125 -10.84 -16.78 1.08
CA VAL A 125 -9.52 -16.89 0.46
C VAL A 125 -9.36 -15.72 -0.50
N TYR A 126 -8.33 -14.92 -0.28
CA TYR A 126 -7.94 -13.85 -1.19
C TYR A 126 -7.09 -14.42 -2.32
N TRP A 127 -7.29 -13.93 -3.53
CA TRP A 127 -6.40 -14.20 -4.65
C TRP A 127 -6.09 -12.92 -5.42
N PHE A 128 -4.94 -12.93 -6.09
CA PHE A 128 -4.55 -11.87 -7.01
C PHE A 128 -3.94 -12.43 -8.29
N PHE A 129 -3.97 -11.61 -9.34
CA PHE A 129 -3.34 -11.87 -10.62
C PHE A 129 -2.83 -10.54 -11.19
N THR A 130 -1.53 -10.40 -11.43
CA THR A 130 -0.92 -9.25 -12.09
C THR A 130 -0.41 -9.63 -13.47
N TRP A 131 -0.48 -8.69 -14.40
CA TRP A 131 0.01 -8.89 -15.76
C TRP A 131 0.46 -7.58 -16.40
N THR A 132 1.29 -7.71 -17.42
CA THR A 132 1.60 -6.61 -18.34
C THR A 132 0.52 -6.51 -19.42
N SER A 133 -0.05 -5.31 -19.59
CA SER A 133 -1.11 -5.07 -20.59
C SER A 133 -0.53 -4.81 -21.98
N ASP A 134 -1.15 -5.40 -22.99
CA ASP A 134 -0.92 -5.14 -24.42
C ASP A 134 -1.83 -4.03 -24.97
N GLY A 135 -2.77 -3.53 -24.16
CA GLY A 135 -3.72 -2.46 -24.49
C GLY A 135 -5.09 -2.95 -24.96
N GLU A 136 -5.21 -4.20 -25.41
CA GLU A 136 -6.46 -4.77 -25.94
C GLU A 136 -7.46 -5.15 -24.82
N ASP A 137 -6.95 -5.26 -23.60
CA ASP A 137 -7.69 -5.70 -22.42
C ASP A 137 -8.51 -4.59 -21.73
N LYS A 138 -8.62 -3.39 -22.33
CA LYS A 138 -9.25 -2.21 -21.71
C LYS A 138 -10.73 -2.37 -21.37
N GLU A 139 -11.54 -2.90 -22.28
CA GLU A 139 -12.97 -3.10 -22.03
C GLU A 139 -13.21 -4.32 -21.14
N MET A 140 -12.37 -5.35 -21.24
CA MET A 140 -12.39 -6.53 -20.36
C MET A 140 -12.24 -6.11 -18.89
N ARG A 141 -11.30 -5.20 -18.58
CA ARG A 141 -11.00 -4.75 -17.21
C ARG A 141 -12.15 -4.03 -16.50
N LYS A 142 -13.16 -3.53 -17.23
CA LYS A 142 -14.29 -2.80 -16.64
C LYS A 142 -15.39 -3.73 -16.12
N ASP A 143 -15.34 -5.02 -16.48
CA ASP A 143 -16.36 -6.00 -16.15
C ASP A 143 -15.77 -7.11 -15.28
N ALA A 144 -16.33 -7.29 -14.08
CA ALA A 144 -15.83 -8.26 -13.10
C ALA A 144 -15.89 -9.70 -13.60
N ALA A 145 -16.92 -10.08 -14.36
CA ALA A 145 -17.05 -11.43 -14.91
C ALA A 145 -15.99 -11.68 -15.98
N ARG A 146 -15.79 -10.73 -16.89
CA ARG A 146 -14.75 -10.82 -17.92
C ARG A 146 -13.34 -10.83 -17.33
N VAL A 147 -13.08 -10.06 -16.28
CA VAL A 147 -11.81 -10.12 -15.51
C VAL A 147 -11.60 -11.51 -14.94
N ARG A 148 -12.61 -12.09 -14.28
CA ARG A 148 -12.52 -13.43 -13.70
C ARG A 148 -12.27 -14.49 -14.78
N GLU A 149 -13.00 -14.44 -15.89
CA GLU A 149 -12.82 -15.35 -17.03
C GLU A 149 -11.43 -15.25 -17.66
N PHE A 150 -10.91 -14.03 -17.83
CA PHE A 150 -9.56 -13.79 -18.31
C PHE A 150 -8.51 -14.44 -17.39
N VAL A 151 -8.61 -14.21 -16.08
CA VAL A 151 -7.69 -14.81 -15.10
C VAL A 151 -7.79 -16.33 -15.14
N LEU A 152 -9.00 -16.91 -15.15
CA LEU A 152 -9.21 -18.35 -15.25
C LEU A 152 -8.58 -18.95 -16.51
N SER A 153 -8.75 -18.30 -17.67
CA SER A 153 -8.14 -18.73 -18.93
C SER A 153 -6.60 -18.77 -18.84
N LYS A 154 -6.00 -17.73 -18.25
CA LYS A 154 -4.54 -17.68 -18.03
C LYS A 154 -4.07 -18.76 -17.07
N MET A 155 -4.76 -18.97 -15.95
CA MET A 155 -4.45 -20.02 -14.98
C MET A 155 -4.54 -21.43 -15.58
N LYS A 156 -5.61 -21.72 -16.36
CA LYS A 156 -5.78 -22.99 -17.08
C LYS A 156 -4.65 -23.22 -18.08
N THR A 157 -4.29 -22.20 -18.85
CA THR A 157 -3.19 -22.25 -19.82
C THR A 157 -1.84 -22.51 -19.13
N ALA A 158 -1.61 -21.89 -17.97
CA ALA A 158 -0.41 -22.06 -17.18
C ALA A 158 -0.36 -23.38 -16.40
N LYS A 159 -1.43 -24.20 -16.43
CA LYS A 159 -1.54 -25.50 -15.73
C LYS A 159 -1.24 -25.40 -14.23
N VAL A 160 -1.73 -24.33 -13.58
CA VAL A 160 -1.66 -24.21 -12.12
C VAL A 160 -2.51 -25.30 -11.45
N PRO A 161 -2.29 -25.62 -10.16
CA PRO A 161 -3.11 -26.59 -9.45
C PRO A 161 -4.60 -26.26 -9.49
N GLU A 162 -5.46 -27.30 -9.58
CA GLU A 162 -6.93 -27.16 -9.62
C GLU A 162 -7.49 -26.39 -8.42
N GLU A 163 -6.83 -26.45 -7.26
CA GLU A 163 -7.21 -25.67 -6.08
C GLU A 163 -7.23 -24.15 -6.37
N VAL A 164 -6.24 -23.63 -7.10
CA VAL A 164 -6.17 -22.20 -7.48
C VAL A 164 -7.33 -21.84 -8.40
N ILE A 165 -7.63 -22.71 -9.37
CA ILE A 165 -8.74 -22.51 -10.30
C ILE A 165 -10.07 -22.49 -9.55
N HIS A 166 -10.27 -23.45 -8.64
CA HIS A 166 -11.46 -23.56 -7.83
C HIS A 166 -11.72 -22.31 -6.97
N VAL A 167 -10.66 -21.76 -6.34
CA VAL A 167 -10.76 -20.51 -5.58
C VAL A 167 -11.24 -19.36 -6.47
N ILE A 168 -10.67 -19.20 -7.66
CA ILE A 168 -11.07 -18.12 -8.58
C ILE A 168 -12.51 -18.32 -9.08
N GLU A 169 -12.92 -19.55 -9.41
CA GLU A 169 -14.28 -19.88 -9.85
C GLU A 169 -15.34 -19.57 -8.78
N ARG A 170 -15.03 -19.85 -7.50
CA ARG A 170 -15.90 -19.56 -6.35
C ARG A 170 -16.00 -18.08 -5.98
N SER A 171 -15.18 -17.22 -6.59
CA SER A 171 -15.13 -15.81 -6.21
C SER A 171 -16.39 -15.06 -6.61
N GLU A 172 -16.96 -14.34 -5.65
CA GLU A 172 -18.10 -13.46 -5.88
C GLU A 172 -17.68 -12.32 -6.81
N LEU A 173 -18.49 -12.02 -7.82
CA LEU A 173 -18.17 -10.97 -8.79
C LEU A 173 -18.06 -9.59 -8.14
N SER A 174 -18.81 -9.34 -7.06
CA SER A 174 -18.71 -8.13 -6.24
C SER A 174 -17.33 -7.95 -5.60
N GLY A 175 -16.61 -9.04 -5.35
CA GLY A 175 -15.25 -9.03 -4.81
C GLY A 175 -14.17 -8.90 -5.88
N VAL A 176 -14.50 -9.10 -7.17
CA VAL A 176 -13.53 -9.05 -8.27
C VAL A 176 -13.35 -7.63 -8.77
N ALA A 177 -12.10 -7.16 -8.77
CA ALA A 177 -11.75 -5.84 -9.28
C ALA A 177 -10.42 -5.86 -10.02
N SER A 178 -10.31 -5.02 -11.06
CA SER A 178 -9.06 -4.75 -11.78
C SER A 178 -8.61 -3.30 -11.54
N SER A 179 -7.29 -3.07 -11.44
CA SER A 179 -6.73 -1.74 -11.24
C SER A 179 -5.34 -1.60 -11.87
N PRO A 180 -5.01 -0.43 -12.44
CA PRO A 180 -3.64 -0.16 -12.89
C PRO A 180 -2.72 -0.09 -11.69
N LEU A 181 -1.52 -0.67 -11.82
CA LEU A 181 -0.49 -0.55 -10.81
C LEU A 181 0.27 0.76 -11.03
N ARG A 182 0.36 1.55 -9.96
CA ARG A 182 1.05 2.84 -9.96
C ARG A 182 2.09 2.86 -8.86
N TYR A 183 3.14 3.63 -9.09
CA TYR A 183 4.21 3.82 -8.13
C TYR A 183 4.78 5.22 -8.23
N ARG A 184 5.39 5.71 -7.16
CA ARG A 184 6.16 6.96 -7.21
C ARG A 184 7.60 6.63 -7.61
N SER A 185 8.12 7.34 -8.62
CA SER A 185 9.48 7.07 -9.09
C SER A 185 10.52 7.34 -7.99
N PRO A 186 11.67 6.62 -7.99
CA PRO A 186 12.69 6.77 -6.96
C PRO A 186 13.22 8.19 -6.83
N LEU A 187 13.40 8.90 -7.95
CA LEU A 187 13.84 10.30 -7.98
C LEU A 187 12.82 11.23 -7.30
N ASN A 188 11.52 10.98 -7.51
CA ASN A 188 10.46 11.76 -6.86
C ASN A 188 10.37 11.47 -5.36
N LEU A 189 10.71 10.26 -4.91
CA LEU A 189 10.78 9.91 -3.49
C LEU A 189 12.04 10.46 -2.81
N LEU A 190 13.15 10.51 -3.53
CA LEU A 190 14.44 11.00 -3.00
C LEU A 190 14.43 12.52 -2.82
N TRP A 191 13.86 13.26 -3.78
CA TRP A 191 13.87 14.73 -3.77
C TRP A 191 12.52 15.38 -3.47
N GLY A 192 11.43 14.60 -3.39
CA GLY A 192 10.11 15.14 -3.08
C GLY A 192 9.95 15.53 -1.61
N ASP A 193 9.14 16.54 -1.35
CA ASP A 193 8.80 16.97 0.01
C ASP A 193 7.79 16.01 0.64
N ILE A 194 8.19 15.37 1.74
CA ILE A 194 7.29 14.58 2.60
C ILE A 194 6.51 15.52 3.54
N SER A 195 7.15 16.61 3.94
CA SER A 195 6.62 17.62 4.84
C SER A 195 7.07 19.01 4.42
N ARG A 196 6.21 20.02 4.64
CA ARG A 196 6.55 21.44 4.51
C ARG A 196 5.74 22.24 5.53
N GLY A 197 6.42 22.92 6.45
CA GLY A 197 5.77 23.62 7.55
C GLY A 197 4.96 22.66 8.43
N ASN A 198 3.67 22.96 8.60
CA ASN A 198 2.70 22.17 9.36
C ASN A 198 1.92 21.15 8.51
N VAL A 199 2.46 20.74 7.37
CA VAL A 199 1.84 19.77 6.46
C VAL A 199 2.77 18.60 6.22
N CYS A 200 2.27 17.37 6.22
CA CYS A 200 3.00 16.18 5.76
C CYS A 200 2.08 15.19 5.02
N VAL A 201 2.66 14.18 4.38
CA VAL A 201 1.96 13.07 3.72
C VAL A 201 2.42 11.70 4.23
N THR A 202 1.54 10.71 4.16
CA THR A 202 1.75 9.32 4.59
C THR A 202 1.01 8.34 3.68
N GLY A 203 1.39 7.07 3.73
CA GLY A 203 0.76 6.03 2.92
C GLY A 203 0.94 6.28 1.43
N ASP A 204 -0.03 5.82 0.63
CA ASP A 204 -0.04 6.00 -0.82
C ASP A 204 -0.04 7.46 -1.30
N ALA A 205 -0.27 8.45 -0.43
CA ALA A 205 -0.07 9.85 -0.78
C ALA A 205 1.43 10.15 -0.99
N PHE A 206 2.30 9.55 -0.19
CA PHE A 206 3.75 9.69 -0.31
C PHE A 206 4.39 8.53 -1.09
N HIS A 207 4.10 7.28 -0.74
CA HIS A 207 4.87 6.12 -1.21
C HIS A 207 4.00 5.05 -1.91
N PRO A 208 3.15 5.42 -2.88
CA PRO A 208 2.42 4.42 -3.63
C PRO A 208 3.43 3.49 -4.31
N MET A 209 3.19 2.19 -4.15
CA MET A 209 4.07 1.13 -4.62
C MET A 209 3.30 0.00 -5.32
N THR A 210 3.99 -0.74 -6.16
CA THR A 210 3.46 -1.97 -6.72
C THR A 210 3.36 -3.06 -5.63
N PRO A 211 2.43 -4.01 -5.73
CA PRO A 211 2.07 -4.88 -4.62
C PRO A 211 3.00 -6.10 -4.51
N ASP A 212 4.21 -6.04 -5.08
CA ASP A 212 5.08 -7.21 -5.26
C ASP A 212 5.70 -7.72 -3.95
N LEU A 213 5.91 -6.82 -2.98
CA LEU A 213 6.31 -7.21 -1.62
C LEU A 213 5.12 -7.38 -0.66
N GLY A 214 3.93 -6.87 -1.00
CA GLY A 214 2.79 -6.85 -0.07
C GLY A 214 2.87 -5.83 1.06
N GLU A 215 3.86 -4.93 1.05
CA GLU A 215 4.19 -4.06 2.19
C GLU A 215 3.48 -2.69 2.24
N GLY A 216 2.72 -2.29 1.21
CA GLY A 216 2.15 -0.94 1.17
C GLY A 216 1.22 -0.61 2.35
N GLY A 217 0.42 -1.59 2.78
CA GLY A 217 -0.45 -1.44 3.97
C GLY A 217 0.34 -1.39 5.27
N CYS A 218 1.34 -2.26 5.41
CA CYS A 218 2.25 -2.30 6.57
C CYS A 218 3.00 -0.97 6.72
N ALA A 219 3.58 -0.47 5.63
CA ALA A 219 4.29 0.81 5.60
C ALA A 219 3.41 2.00 6.00
N ALA A 220 2.12 1.99 5.64
CA ALA A 220 1.18 3.01 6.09
C ALA A 220 0.87 2.93 7.60
N LEU A 221 0.83 1.72 8.18
CA LEU A 221 0.70 1.54 9.62
C LEU A 221 1.98 1.97 10.37
N GLU A 222 3.16 1.61 9.84
CA GLU A 222 4.45 2.09 10.34
C GLU A 222 4.50 3.62 10.37
N ASP A 223 4.08 4.28 9.27
CA ASP A 223 4.02 5.73 9.22
C ASP A 223 3.13 6.30 10.33
N GLY A 224 1.95 5.71 10.57
CA GLY A 224 1.04 6.13 11.63
C GLY A 224 1.69 6.11 13.02
N VAL A 225 2.43 5.03 13.32
CA VAL A 225 3.16 4.89 14.60
C VAL A 225 4.31 5.91 14.70
N VAL A 226 5.16 6.01 13.68
CA VAL A 226 6.31 6.93 13.67
C VAL A 226 5.85 8.38 13.76
N LEU A 227 4.82 8.77 12.99
CA LEU A 227 4.26 10.12 13.00
C LEU A 227 3.66 10.47 14.36
N ALA A 228 2.86 9.56 14.94
CA ALA A 228 2.27 9.76 16.26
C ALA A 228 3.35 9.97 17.33
N LYS A 229 4.44 9.19 17.30
CA LYS A 229 5.57 9.37 18.23
C LYS A 229 6.26 10.72 18.06
N CYS A 230 6.57 11.12 16.82
CA CYS A 230 7.21 12.40 16.55
C CYS A 230 6.34 13.58 17.04
N LEU A 231 5.04 13.54 16.77
CA LEU A 231 4.10 14.56 17.23
C LEU A 231 3.94 14.56 18.76
N ALA A 232 3.80 13.38 19.38
CA ALA A 232 3.67 13.27 20.84
C ALA A 232 4.90 13.85 21.56
N GLN A 233 6.12 13.57 21.09
CA GLN A 233 7.35 14.15 21.65
C GLN A 233 7.34 15.69 21.56
N ALA A 234 6.89 16.25 20.44
CA ALA A 234 6.78 17.70 20.26
C ALA A 234 5.69 18.35 21.13
N LEU A 235 4.60 17.63 21.41
CA LEU A 235 3.51 18.09 22.27
C LEU A 235 3.86 17.98 23.77
N ILE A 236 4.52 16.91 24.20
CA ILE A 236 4.95 16.71 25.60
C ILE A 236 6.09 17.66 25.98
N GLY A 237 7.02 17.94 25.06
CA GLY A 237 8.11 18.90 25.26
C GLY A 237 7.67 20.36 25.44
N ALA A 238 6.36 20.65 25.45
CA ALA A 238 5.80 21.99 25.55
C ALA A 238 5.86 22.65 26.94
N GLY A 239 6.57 22.06 27.90
CA GLY A 239 6.53 22.41 29.32
C GLY A 239 7.01 23.81 29.72
N GLN A 240 7.59 24.63 28.84
CA GLN A 240 8.20 25.90 29.28
C GLN A 240 7.81 27.17 28.49
N GLU A 241 7.40 27.09 27.22
CA GLU A 241 6.94 28.27 26.46
C GLU A 241 5.76 27.92 25.52
N ARG A 242 4.65 28.66 25.67
CA ARG A 242 3.36 28.45 24.98
C ARG A 242 2.99 29.58 24.00
N SER A 243 3.97 30.12 23.28
CA SER A 243 3.64 30.98 22.13
C SER A 243 3.22 30.11 20.94
N GLU A 244 2.24 30.57 20.16
CA GLU A 244 1.80 29.91 18.92
C GLU A 244 2.96 29.68 17.95
N GLU A 245 3.94 30.59 17.92
CA GLU A 245 5.12 30.45 17.07
C GLU A 245 6.02 29.29 17.51
N HIS A 246 6.22 29.12 18.81
CA HIS A 246 7.00 28.02 19.38
C HIS A 246 6.32 26.67 19.12
N GLU A 247 5.00 26.60 19.29
CA GLU A 247 4.22 25.41 18.97
C GLU A 247 4.36 25.04 17.48
N ARG A 248 4.22 26.01 16.58
CA ARG A 248 4.39 25.80 15.14
C ARG A 248 5.77 25.25 14.80
N ARG A 249 6.84 25.84 15.35
CA ARG A 249 8.22 25.36 15.13
C ARG A 249 8.42 23.93 15.63
N ARG A 250 7.85 23.57 16.80
CA ARG A 250 7.92 22.20 17.34
C ARG A 250 7.20 21.20 16.43
N ILE A 251 6.01 21.55 15.94
CA ILE A 251 5.24 20.70 15.02
C ILE A 251 6.02 20.52 13.71
N GLU A 252 6.52 21.60 13.12
CA GLU A 252 7.31 21.55 11.89
C GLU A 252 8.55 20.65 12.04
N ALA A 253 9.27 20.78 13.16
CA ALA A 253 10.41 19.91 13.48
C ALA A 253 10.00 18.44 13.65
N ALA A 254 8.85 18.15 14.28
CA ALA A 254 8.33 16.78 14.40
C ALA A 254 7.98 16.17 13.04
N LEU A 255 7.32 16.92 12.17
CA LEU A 255 7.00 16.45 10.82
C LEU A 255 8.26 16.21 9.99
N GLN A 256 9.29 17.05 10.15
CA GLN A 256 10.60 16.84 9.51
C GLN A 256 11.32 15.60 10.07
N LYS A 257 11.25 15.35 11.38
CA LYS A 257 11.79 14.14 12.00
C LYS A 257 11.13 12.88 11.44
N TYR A 258 9.80 12.89 11.34
CA TYR A 258 9.03 11.84 10.66
C TYR A 258 9.48 11.66 9.21
N ALA A 259 9.56 12.75 8.43
CA ALA A 259 9.97 12.71 7.03
C ALA A 259 11.36 12.06 6.86
N ASN A 260 12.32 12.44 7.69
CA ASN A 260 13.67 11.90 7.65
C ASN A 260 13.71 10.40 8.00
N ALA A 261 12.97 9.99 9.03
CA ALA A 261 12.88 8.59 9.45
C ALA A 261 12.24 7.70 8.37
N ARG A 262 11.27 8.23 7.61
CA ARG A 262 10.47 7.45 6.66
C ARG A 262 10.98 7.49 5.23
N ARG A 263 11.81 8.47 4.83
CA ARG A 263 12.26 8.64 3.44
C ARG A 263 12.96 7.39 2.90
N TRP A 264 13.98 6.90 3.59
CA TRP A 264 14.80 5.78 3.11
C TRP A 264 14.06 4.45 3.13
N ARG A 265 13.31 4.18 4.21
CA ARG A 265 12.45 3.00 4.33
C ARG A 265 11.45 2.91 3.17
N ASN A 266 10.73 4.00 2.91
CA ASN A 266 9.72 4.02 1.85
C ASN A 266 10.34 4.01 0.45
N LEU A 267 11.50 4.65 0.25
CA LEU A 267 12.25 4.56 -1.01
C LEU A 267 12.63 3.12 -1.33
N ASP A 268 13.21 2.42 -0.35
CA ASP A 268 13.64 1.03 -0.48
C ASP A 268 12.44 0.11 -0.79
N LEU A 269 11.34 0.22 -0.04
CA LEU A 269 10.13 -0.55 -0.30
C LEU A 269 9.57 -0.34 -1.71
N VAL A 270 9.48 0.91 -2.17
CA VAL A 270 8.93 1.23 -3.49
C VAL A 270 9.84 0.70 -4.60
N VAL A 271 11.16 0.92 -4.48
CA VAL A 271 12.16 0.46 -5.47
C VAL A 271 12.18 -1.07 -5.51
N THR A 272 12.31 -1.70 -4.35
CA THR A 272 12.40 -3.16 -4.26
C THR A 272 11.12 -3.80 -4.79
N SER A 273 9.94 -3.31 -4.42
CA SER A 273 8.67 -3.81 -4.97
C SER A 273 8.62 -3.69 -6.48
N PHE A 274 9.03 -2.56 -7.04
CA PHE A 274 9.02 -2.38 -8.50
C PHE A 274 9.96 -3.36 -9.21
N VAL A 275 11.20 -3.49 -8.73
CA VAL A 275 12.22 -4.38 -9.31
C VAL A 275 11.81 -5.84 -9.20
N VAL A 276 11.33 -6.28 -8.03
CA VAL A 276 10.83 -7.64 -7.82
C VAL A 276 9.72 -7.97 -8.80
N GLY A 277 8.76 -7.07 -8.99
CA GLY A 277 7.68 -7.28 -9.95
C GLY A 277 8.14 -7.43 -11.39
N ILE A 278 9.12 -6.62 -11.82
CA ILE A 278 9.70 -6.72 -13.16
C ILE A 278 10.42 -8.07 -13.34
N ILE A 279 11.15 -8.56 -12.33
CA ILE A 279 11.85 -9.85 -12.38
C ILE A 279 10.86 -11.02 -12.38
N GLN A 280 9.85 -11.00 -11.51
CA GLN A 280 8.89 -12.09 -11.37
C GLN A 280 8.00 -12.26 -12.62
N GLU A 281 7.52 -11.17 -13.22
CA GLU A 281 6.68 -11.23 -14.42
C GLU A 281 7.48 -11.35 -15.72
N GLY A 282 8.78 -11.08 -15.69
CA GLY A 282 9.66 -11.12 -16.85
C GLY A 282 9.70 -12.51 -17.50
N GLY A 283 9.61 -12.54 -18.84
CA GLY A 283 9.66 -13.77 -19.63
C GLY A 283 10.96 -14.01 -20.39
N SER A 284 11.92 -13.08 -20.35
CA SER A 284 13.20 -13.23 -21.07
C SER A 284 14.13 -14.21 -20.35
N TRP A 285 15.04 -14.84 -21.11
CA TRP A 285 16.02 -15.78 -20.55
C TRP A 285 16.80 -15.19 -19.36
N ALA A 286 17.27 -13.94 -19.48
CA ALA A 286 18.01 -13.27 -18.41
C ALA A 286 17.15 -13.04 -17.15
N MET A 287 15.85 -12.75 -17.32
CA MET A 287 14.93 -12.53 -16.21
C MET A 287 14.56 -13.86 -15.54
N ASN A 288 14.37 -14.93 -16.31
CA ASN A 288 14.17 -16.28 -15.76
C ASN A 288 15.39 -16.71 -14.94
N MET A 289 16.62 -16.52 -15.45
CA MET A 289 17.84 -16.82 -14.70
C MET A 289 17.96 -16.00 -13.42
N MET A 290 17.75 -14.68 -13.48
CA MET A 290 17.78 -13.83 -12.26
C MET A 290 16.71 -14.26 -11.25
N ARG A 291 15.52 -14.63 -11.71
CA ARG A 291 14.43 -15.08 -10.86
C ARG A 291 14.76 -16.39 -10.15
N ASP A 292 15.26 -17.37 -10.90
CA ASP A 292 15.40 -18.74 -10.42
C ASP A 292 16.66 -18.89 -9.55
N GLU A 293 17.76 -18.22 -9.91
CA GLU A 293 19.08 -18.39 -9.25
C GLU A 293 19.41 -17.33 -8.18
N VAL A 294 18.84 -16.11 -8.29
CA VAL A 294 19.27 -14.95 -7.48
C VAL A 294 18.14 -14.41 -6.61
N LEU A 295 16.95 -14.24 -7.19
CA LEU A 295 15.85 -13.56 -6.51
C LEU A 295 15.25 -14.42 -5.39
N SER A 296 15.12 -15.73 -5.56
CA SER A 296 14.47 -16.62 -4.60
C SER A 296 15.08 -16.53 -3.18
N GLY A 297 16.40 -16.63 -3.07
CA GLY A 297 17.11 -16.52 -1.79
C GLY A 297 17.18 -15.10 -1.23
N LEU A 298 17.40 -14.11 -2.10
CA LEU A 298 17.48 -12.70 -1.68
C LEU A 298 16.13 -12.15 -1.22
N LEU A 299 15.05 -12.51 -1.91
CA LEU A 299 13.69 -12.06 -1.61
C LEU A 299 13.22 -12.62 -0.27
N ALA A 300 13.46 -13.90 0.02
CA ALA A 300 13.12 -14.49 1.31
C ALA A 300 13.83 -13.77 2.47
N LYS A 301 15.14 -13.52 2.34
CA LYS A 301 15.92 -12.76 3.33
C LYS A 301 15.43 -11.31 3.45
N LYS A 302 15.07 -10.68 2.32
CA LYS A 302 14.56 -9.32 2.28
C LYS A 302 13.21 -9.21 2.98
N LEU A 303 12.24 -10.08 2.67
CA LEU A 303 10.92 -10.08 3.30
C LEU A 303 11.02 -10.25 4.82
N LEU A 304 11.89 -11.14 5.31
CA LEU A 304 12.15 -11.26 6.75
C LEU A 304 12.76 -9.98 7.34
N SER A 305 13.75 -9.39 6.67
CA SER A 305 14.33 -8.11 7.10
C SER A 305 13.33 -6.95 7.06
N GLU A 306 12.36 -6.96 6.17
CA GLU A 306 11.31 -5.94 6.14
C GLU A 306 10.36 -6.08 7.33
N ALA A 307 10.06 -7.32 7.76
CA ALA A 307 9.20 -7.61 8.91
C ALA A 307 9.82 -7.18 10.25
N ASP A 308 11.16 -7.11 10.33
CA ASP A 308 11.89 -6.71 11.54
C ASP A 308 12.04 -5.17 11.71
N PHE A 309 11.31 -4.37 10.94
CA PHE A 309 11.42 -2.91 11.04
C PHE A 309 10.91 -2.38 12.38
N GLU A 310 11.83 -1.87 13.20
CA GLU A 310 11.49 -1.27 14.49
C GLU A 310 11.03 0.19 14.33
N CYS A 311 9.74 0.44 14.56
CA CYS A 311 9.19 1.79 14.68
C CYS A 311 9.64 2.53 15.98
N GLY A 312 10.63 1.99 16.70
CA GLY A 312 10.97 2.25 18.10
C GLY A 312 12.11 3.23 18.35
N ASN A 313 13.15 3.21 17.51
CA ASN A 313 14.41 3.93 17.77
C ASN A 313 14.37 5.37 17.21
N LEU A 314 13.45 6.20 17.72
CA LEU A 314 13.25 7.61 17.32
C LEU A 314 13.70 8.62 18.37
#